data_AF-A0A2N2S1D4-F1
#
_entry.id   AF-A0A2N2S1D4-F1
#
_cell.length_a   1.000
_cell.length_b   1.000
_cell.length_c   1.000
_cell.angle_alpha   90.00
_cell.angle_beta   90.00
_cell.angle_gamma   90.00
#
_symmetry.space_group_name_H-M   'P 1'
#
loop_
_entity.id
_entity.type
_entity.pdbx_description
1 polymer ?
#
loop_
_entity_poly.entity_id
_entity_poly.type
_entity_poly.pdbx_seq_one_letter_code
_entity_poly.pdbx_strand_id
1 'polypeptide(L)'
;MIDLKNKGAFAGLFAAIAAAGHSCVIRNSLPISSDDTAVQAIVDGYTLDDARAEVTERIDALAKAKRDAVVASISPAEMASWSIKRAEAGAYDGTDVSAPFLAAEAAARGVTTAALVAKVIQKGAMLSGLEAAISGTSGRHGDAVKGLDTFEAIAAYDYSTGWTV
;
A
#
# COMPACT_ATOMS: atom_id res chain seq x y z
N MET A 1 32.82 5.68 -19.80
CA MET A 1 32.57 5.40 -18.38
C MET A 1 31.23 6.01 -18.04
N ILE A 2 30.29 5.17 -17.62
CA ILE A 2 28.96 5.61 -17.19
C ILE A 2 29.05 6.31 -15.84
N ASP A 3 28.33 7.41 -15.71
CA ASP A 3 28.11 8.13 -14.47
C ASP A 3 26.62 8.03 -14.10
N LEU A 4 26.35 7.28 -13.04
CA LEU A 4 24.99 7.06 -12.54
C LEU A 4 24.42 8.25 -11.75
N LYS A 5 25.21 9.28 -11.39
CA LYS A 5 24.74 10.51 -10.71
C LYS A 5 23.70 10.29 -9.61
N ASN A 6 23.95 9.33 -8.69
CA ASN A 6 23.05 8.91 -7.59
C ASN A 6 21.77 8.15 -8.00
N LYS A 7 21.58 7.83 -9.29
CA LYS A 7 20.42 7.12 -9.81
C LYS A 7 20.54 5.58 -9.73
N GLY A 8 21.69 5.07 -9.30
CA GLY A 8 21.96 3.64 -9.18
C GLY A 8 21.12 2.90 -8.12
N ALA A 9 20.33 3.62 -7.32
CA ALA A 9 19.41 3.05 -6.32
C ALA A 9 18.01 2.72 -6.89
N PHE A 10 17.70 3.16 -8.11
CA PHE A 10 16.39 3.02 -8.72
C PHE A 10 16.35 1.81 -9.66
N ALA A 11 15.50 0.84 -9.34
CA ALA A 11 15.32 -0.36 -10.15
C ALA A 11 14.68 -0.01 -11.51
N GLY A 12 13.83 1.03 -11.55
CA GLY A 12 13.20 1.54 -12.77
C GLY A 12 14.20 2.04 -13.80
N LEU A 13 15.34 2.61 -13.37
CA LEU A 13 16.43 2.96 -14.28
C LEU A 13 16.99 1.72 -14.99
N PHE A 14 17.27 0.65 -14.24
CA PHE A 14 17.79 -0.59 -14.83
C PHE A 14 16.76 -1.30 -15.70
N ALA A 15 15.47 -1.21 -15.34
CA ALA A 15 14.38 -1.69 -16.18
C ALA A 15 14.30 -0.91 -17.52
N ALA A 16 14.47 0.42 -17.50
CA ALA A 16 14.52 1.24 -18.71
C ALA A 16 15.73 0.87 -19.61
N ILE A 17 16.89 0.64 -18.99
CA ILE A 17 18.09 0.15 -19.70
C ILE A 17 17.84 -1.20 -20.37
N ALA A 18 17.22 -2.15 -19.64
CA ALA A 18 16.88 -3.47 -20.16
C ALA A 18 15.85 -3.41 -21.29
N ALA A 19 14.83 -2.55 -21.15
CA ALA A 19 13.79 -2.35 -22.16
C ALA A 19 14.35 -1.78 -23.47
N ALA A 20 15.43 -1.00 -23.41
CA ALA A 20 16.16 -0.52 -24.58
C ALA A 20 17.09 -1.58 -25.21
N GLY A 21 17.12 -2.81 -24.68
CA GLY A 21 17.97 -3.88 -25.18
C GLY A 21 19.42 -3.80 -24.70
N HIS A 22 19.70 -3.00 -23.67
CA HIS A 22 21.03 -2.84 -23.08
C HIS A 22 21.11 -3.48 -21.69
N SER A 23 22.33 -3.65 -21.20
CA SER A 23 22.58 -4.11 -19.83
C SER A 23 23.46 -3.11 -19.10
N CYS A 24 23.17 -2.91 -17.82
CA CYS A 24 24.02 -2.18 -16.88
C CYS A 24 23.91 -2.86 -15.52
N VAL A 25 25.03 -3.25 -14.95
CA VAL A 25 25.10 -3.84 -13.61
C VAL A 25 26.17 -3.16 -12.78
N ILE A 26 25.91 -2.94 -11.50
CA ILE A 26 26.92 -2.43 -10.57
C ILE A 26 27.69 -3.63 -10.02
N ARG A 27 29.00 -3.69 -10.28
CA ARG A 27 29.90 -4.68 -9.65
C ARG A 27 31.06 -3.95 -8.99
N ASN A 28 31.33 -4.25 -7.73
CA ASN A 28 32.37 -3.59 -6.94
C ASN A 28 32.27 -2.05 -7.02
N SER A 29 31.05 -1.53 -6.90
CA SER A 29 30.73 -0.10 -6.98
C SER A 29 31.00 0.57 -8.34
N LEU A 30 31.26 -0.20 -9.40
CA LEU A 30 31.48 0.31 -10.75
C LEU A 30 30.36 -0.17 -11.70
N PRO A 31 29.79 0.73 -12.52
CA PRO A 31 28.86 0.34 -13.56
C PRO A 31 29.60 -0.41 -14.68
N ILE A 32 29.09 -1.59 -15.04
CA ILE A 32 29.53 -2.37 -16.20
C ILE A 32 28.35 -2.45 -17.15
N SER A 33 28.56 -2.03 -18.40
CA SER A 33 27.50 -1.97 -19.39
C SER A 33 27.83 -2.68 -20.70
N SER A 34 26.78 -2.95 -21.48
CA SER A 34 26.91 -3.45 -22.86
C SER A 34 27.28 -2.36 -23.87
N ASP A 35 26.88 -1.11 -23.61
CA ASP A 35 27.14 0.06 -24.45
C ASP A 35 27.11 1.31 -23.58
N ASP A 36 28.30 1.85 -23.28
CA ASP A 36 28.45 3.00 -22.38
C ASP A 36 27.70 4.25 -22.89
N THR A 37 27.65 4.47 -24.21
CA THR A 37 27.06 5.68 -24.78
C THR A 37 25.54 5.58 -24.74
N ALA A 38 24.98 4.45 -25.17
CA ALA A 38 23.54 4.24 -25.16
C ALA A 38 22.99 4.20 -23.72
N VAL A 39 23.71 3.53 -22.80
CA VAL A 39 23.31 3.49 -21.39
C VAL A 39 23.39 4.87 -20.74
N GLN A 40 24.44 5.65 -21.00
CA GLN A 40 24.54 7.01 -20.44
C GLN A 40 23.38 7.91 -20.90
N ALA A 41 22.94 7.79 -22.16
CA ALA A 41 21.79 8.54 -22.66
C ALA A 41 20.49 8.22 -21.88
N ILE A 42 20.28 6.95 -21.53
CA ILE A 42 19.13 6.53 -20.72
C ILE A 42 19.26 7.06 -19.29
N VAL A 43 20.46 6.97 -18.71
CA VAL A 43 20.75 7.50 -17.37
C VAL A 43 20.50 9.00 -17.31
N ASP A 44 20.94 9.76 -18.31
CA ASP A 44 20.73 11.21 -18.36
C ASP A 44 19.25 11.56 -18.59
N GLY A 45 18.51 10.73 -19.33
CA GLY A 45 17.07 10.88 -19.56
C GLY A 45 16.17 10.50 -18.38
N TYR A 46 16.66 9.70 -17.42
CA TYR A 46 15.89 9.30 -16.24
C TYR A 46 15.65 10.49 -15.29
N THR A 47 14.39 10.81 -15.02
CA THR A 47 13.96 12.05 -14.38
C THR A 47 13.70 11.90 -12.88
N LEU A 48 13.57 13.03 -12.17
CA LEU A 48 13.11 13.02 -10.78
C LEU A 48 11.68 12.48 -10.66
N ASP A 49 10.84 12.69 -11.67
CA ASP A 49 9.46 12.19 -11.67
C ASP A 49 9.43 10.67 -11.78
N ASP A 50 10.33 10.07 -12.56
CA ASP A 50 10.49 8.60 -12.60
C ASP A 50 10.90 8.05 -11.22
N ALA A 51 11.86 8.70 -10.57
CA ALA A 51 12.32 8.31 -9.23
C ALA A 51 11.22 8.46 -8.17
N ARG A 52 10.46 9.55 -8.20
CA ARG A 52 9.32 9.80 -7.30
C ARG A 52 8.20 8.78 -7.54
N ALA A 53 7.91 8.46 -8.80
CA ALA A 53 6.92 7.46 -9.16
C ALA A 53 7.30 6.08 -8.61
N GLU A 54 8.56 5.67 -8.78
CA GLU A 54 9.05 4.40 -8.26
C GLU A 54 8.94 4.31 -6.72
N VAL A 55 9.36 5.35 -5.99
CA VAL A 55 9.23 5.35 -4.52
C VAL A 55 7.76 5.39 -4.08
N THR A 56 6.90 6.12 -4.81
CA THR A 56 5.46 6.14 -4.55
C THR A 56 4.83 4.76 -4.73
N GLU A 57 5.20 4.03 -5.78
CA GLU A 57 4.73 2.66 -5.99
C GLU A 57 5.14 1.74 -4.83
N ARG A 58 6.35 1.89 -4.30
CA ARG A 58 6.81 1.13 -3.12
C ARG A 58 6.03 1.49 -1.84
N ILE A 59 5.66 2.76 -1.67
CA ILE A 59 4.78 3.23 -0.59
C ILE A 59 3.41 2.57 -0.71
N ASP A 60 2.82 2.58 -1.91
CA ASP A 60 1.51 1.98 -2.17
C ASP A 60 1.52 0.46 -1.98
N ALA A 61 2.60 -0.21 -2.38
CA ALA A 61 2.81 -1.63 -2.14
C ALA A 61 2.88 -1.95 -0.63
N LEU A 62 3.58 -1.11 0.15
CA LEU A 62 3.62 -1.25 1.61
C LEU A 62 2.22 -1.02 2.21
N ALA A 63 1.51 0.04 1.80
CA ALA A 63 0.15 0.31 2.25
C ALA A 63 -0.77 -0.88 1.96
N LYS A 64 -0.67 -1.47 0.76
CA LYS A 64 -1.40 -2.70 0.41
C LYS A 64 -1.04 -3.85 1.34
N ALA A 65 0.24 -4.12 1.58
CA ALA A 65 0.66 -5.20 2.47
C ALA A 65 0.11 -5.01 3.89
N LYS A 66 0.05 -3.76 4.39
CA LYS A 66 -0.58 -3.43 5.68
C LYS A 66 -2.09 -3.70 5.67
N ARG A 67 -2.82 -3.30 4.62
CA ARG A 67 -4.25 -3.63 4.46
C ARG A 67 -4.50 -5.14 4.42
N ASP A 68 -3.68 -5.87 3.66
CA ASP A 68 -3.77 -7.32 3.55
C ASP A 68 -3.53 -7.98 4.92
N ALA A 69 -2.59 -7.47 5.73
CA ALA A 69 -2.34 -7.95 7.09
C ALA A 69 -3.55 -7.76 8.03
N VAL A 70 -4.29 -6.65 7.91
CA VAL A 70 -5.51 -6.39 8.71
C VAL A 70 -6.59 -7.46 8.48
N VAL A 71 -6.68 -7.97 7.25
CA VAL A 71 -7.74 -8.91 6.85
C VAL A 71 -7.24 -10.35 6.66
N ALA A 72 -5.98 -10.64 6.94
CA ALA A 72 -5.35 -11.93 6.65
C ALA A 72 -6.06 -13.14 7.27
N SER A 73 -6.72 -12.96 8.42
CA SER A 73 -7.46 -14.02 9.11
C SER A 73 -8.96 -14.05 8.78
N ILE A 74 -9.45 -13.18 7.90
CA ILE A 74 -10.88 -13.06 7.57
C ILE A 74 -11.15 -13.84 6.28
N SER A 75 -12.09 -14.78 6.34
CA SER A 75 -12.44 -15.58 5.16
C SER A 75 -13.13 -14.73 4.07
N PRO A 76 -13.01 -15.10 2.78
CA PRO A 76 -13.74 -14.43 1.71
C PRO A 76 -15.25 -14.38 1.91
N ALA A 77 -15.84 -15.45 2.47
CA ALA A 77 -17.26 -15.50 2.78
C ALA A 77 -17.64 -14.49 3.89
N GLU A 78 -16.81 -14.35 4.93
CA GLU A 78 -17.04 -13.35 5.97
C GLU A 78 -16.92 -11.93 5.40
N MET A 79 -15.91 -11.65 4.58
CA MET A 79 -15.76 -10.35 3.90
C MET A 79 -16.96 -10.00 3.03
N ALA A 80 -17.47 -10.96 2.25
CA ALA A 80 -18.64 -10.76 1.40
C ALA A 80 -19.91 -10.45 2.20
N SER A 81 -20.07 -11.04 3.39
CA SER A 81 -21.21 -10.77 4.27
C SER A 81 -21.13 -9.42 5.00
N TRP A 82 -19.97 -8.75 4.96
CA TRP A 82 -19.68 -7.65 5.88
C TRP A 82 -20.44 -6.36 5.57
N SER A 83 -20.76 -6.10 4.30
CA SER A 83 -21.63 -4.99 3.90
C SER A 83 -23.06 -5.16 4.44
N ILE A 84 -23.61 -6.37 4.36
CA ILE A 84 -24.95 -6.72 4.87
C ILE A 84 -24.97 -6.52 6.38
N LYS A 85 -24.00 -7.10 7.10
CA LYS A 85 -23.93 -7.00 8.55
C LYS A 85 -23.79 -5.56 9.03
N ARG A 86 -22.99 -4.72 8.36
CA ARG A 86 -22.89 -3.28 8.71
C ARG A 86 -24.19 -2.53 8.42
N ALA A 87 -24.87 -2.82 7.32
CA ALA A 87 -26.14 -2.18 6.98
C ALA A 87 -27.22 -2.50 8.02
N GLU A 88 -27.38 -3.78 8.38
CA GLU A 88 -28.33 -4.20 9.41
C GLU A 88 -27.97 -3.65 10.80
N ALA A 89 -26.68 -3.67 11.18
CA ALA A 89 -26.24 -3.09 12.44
C ALA A 89 -26.54 -1.58 12.52
N GLY A 90 -26.47 -0.86 11.40
CA GLY A 90 -26.83 0.56 11.33
C GLY A 90 -28.33 0.83 11.33
N ALA A 91 -29.15 -0.13 10.88
CA ALA A 91 -30.60 -0.03 10.85
C ALA A 91 -31.29 -0.61 12.11
N TYR A 92 -30.54 -1.27 12.99
CA TYR A 92 -31.08 -1.96 14.16
C TYR A 92 -31.82 -1.00 15.11
N ASP A 93 -33.12 -1.23 15.26
CA ASP A 93 -34.04 -0.45 16.11
C ASP A 93 -34.34 -1.11 17.46
N GLY A 94 -33.62 -2.19 17.79
CA GLY A 94 -33.87 -3.01 18.98
C GLY A 94 -34.66 -4.29 18.68
N THR A 95 -35.15 -4.48 17.45
CA THR A 95 -35.92 -5.67 17.05
C THR A 95 -35.16 -6.57 16.09
N ASP A 96 -35.42 -7.87 16.12
CA ASP A 96 -34.81 -8.81 15.16
C ASP A 96 -35.27 -8.58 13.71
N VAL A 97 -36.42 -7.91 13.53
CA VAL A 97 -36.99 -7.58 12.21
C VAL A 97 -36.13 -6.56 11.46
N SER A 98 -35.48 -5.63 12.17
CA SER A 98 -34.61 -4.62 11.56
C SER A 98 -33.20 -5.13 11.23
N ALA A 99 -32.84 -6.34 11.71
CA ALA A 99 -31.53 -6.96 11.48
C ALA A 99 -31.63 -8.49 11.32
N PRO A 100 -32.35 -9.00 10.32
CA PRO A 100 -32.70 -10.42 10.21
C PRO A 100 -31.49 -11.35 10.00
N PHE A 101 -30.46 -10.93 9.25
CA PHE A 101 -29.23 -11.71 9.12
C PHE A 101 -28.51 -11.82 10.46
N LEU A 102 -28.33 -10.68 11.16
CA LEU A 102 -27.68 -10.65 12.47
C LEU A 102 -28.49 -11.40 13.52
N ALA A 103 -29.82 -11.37 13.48
CA ALA A 103 -30.67 -12.13 14.37
C ALA A 103 -30.48 -13.65 14.16
N ALA A 104 -30.44 -14.12 12.92
CA ALA A 104 -30.18 -15.52 12.60
C ALA A 104 -28.77 -15.97 13.08
N GLU A 105 -27.75 -15.14 12.85
CA GLU A 105 -26.38 -15.41 13.32
C GLU A 105 -26.29 -15.40 14.86
N ALA A 106 -26.98 -14.46 15.51
CA ALA A 106 -27.02 -14.35 16.97
C ALA A 106 -27.69 -15.56 17.61
N ALA A 107 -28.83 -16.00 17.05
CA ALA A 107 -29.53 -17.21 17.48
C ALA A 107 -28.65 -18.46 17.35
N ALA A 108 -27.96 -18.62 16.21
CA ALA A 108 -27.02 -19.73 16.01
C ALA A 108 -25.83 -19.71 16.98
N ARG A 109 -25.43 -18.52 17.45
CA ARG A 109 -24.33 -18.32 18.41
C ARG A 109 -24.75 -18.36 19.87
N GLY A 110 -26.05 -18.40 20.16
CA GLY A 110 -26.56 -18.31 21.54
C GLY A 110 -26.31 -16.95 22.20
N VAL A 111 -26.29 -15.87 21.42
CA VAL A 111 -26.16 -14.48 21.91
C VAL A 111 -27.36 -13.65 21.49
N THR A 112 -27.54 -12.46 22.09
CA THR A 112 -28.59 -11.53 21.65
C THR A 112 -28.19 -10.81 20.36
N THR A 113 -29.17 -10.45 19.54
CA THR A 113 -28.99 -9.62 18.34
C THR A 113 -28.30 -8.30 18.71
N ALA A 114 -28.74 -7.65 19.79
CA ALA A 114 -28.11 -6.43 20.31
C ALA A 114 -26.61 -6.61 20.61
N ALA A 115 -26.21 -7.72 21.24
CA ALA A 115 -24.81 -7.99 21.53
C ALA A 115 -23.98 -8.22 20.25
N LEU A 116 -24.56 -8.87 19.23
CA LEU A 116 -23.90 -9.05 17.96
C LEU A 116 -23.79 -7.73 17.17
N VAL A 117 -24.86 -6.92 17.15
CA VAL A 117 -24.86 -5.58 16.53
C VAL A 117 -23.76 -4.71 17.12
N ALA A 118 -23.62 -4.67 18.46
CA ALA A 118 -22.56 -3.93 19.13
C ALA A 118 -21.15 -4.38 18.68
N LYS A 119 -20.92 -5.69 18.53
CA LYS A 119 -19.65 -6.23 18.02
C LYS A 119 -19.39 -5.84 16.58
N VAL A 120 -20.42 -5.86 15.72
CA VAL A 120 -20.30 -5.45 14.31
C VAL A 120 -19.94 -3.97 14.21
N ILE A 121 -20.60 -3.10 14.98
CA ILE A 121 -20.30 -1.66 15.04
C ILE A 121 -18.87 -1.43 15.50
N GLN A 122 -18.46 -2.09 16.60
CA GLN A 122 -17.10 -1.96 17.15
C GLN A 122 -16.03 -2.42 16.15
N LYS A 123 -16.21 -3.60 15.54
CA LYS A 123 -15.27 -4.12 14.53
C LYS A 123 -15.25 -3.23 13.28
N GLY A 124 -16.40 -2.69 12.88
CA GLY A 124 -16.50 -1.72 11.79
C GLY A 124 -15.73 -0.43 12.08
N ALA A 125 -15.86 0.13 13.28
CA ALA A 125 -15.12 1.31 13.70
C ALA A 125 -13.60 1.06 13.74
N MET A 126 -13.17 -0.09 14.28
CA MET A 126 -11.76 -0.49 14.31
C MET A 126 -11.17 -0.60 12.89
N LEU A 127 -11.84 -1.32 11.99
CA LEU A 127 -11.36 -1.51 10.62
C LEU A 127 -11.32 -0.20 9.83
N SER A 128 -12.35 0.66 9.98
CA SER A 128 -12.35 1.98 9.35
C SER A 128 -11.25 2.90 9.93
N GLY A 129 -10.94 2.80 11.22
CA GLY A 129 -9.83 3.52 11.84
C GLY A 129 -8.46 3.07 11.33
N LEU A 130 -8.25 1.76 11.19
CA LEU A 130 -7.03 1.20 10.61
C LEU A 130 -6.84 1.64 9.15
N GLU A 131 -7.90 1.60 8.34
CA GLU A 131 -7.84 2.07 6.95
C GLU A 131 -7.50 3.56 6.87
N ALA A 132 -8.13 4.39 7.70
CA ALA A 132 -7.83 5.82 7.75
C ALA A 132 -6.36 6.08 8.12
N ALA A 133 -5.82 5.34 9.10
CA ALA A 133 -4.43 5.46 9.51
C ALA A 133 -3.45 5.01 8.41
N ILE A 134 -3.70 3.89 7.74
CA ILE A 134 -2.88 3.39 6.62
C ILE A 134 -2.93 4.39 5.45
N SER A 135 -4.11 4.78 5.02
CA SER A 135 -4.28 5.70 3.89
C SER A 135 -3.71 7.10 4.19
N GLY A 136 -3.89 7.61 5.41
CA GLY A 136 -3.28 8.87 5.85
C GLY A 136 -1.76 8.81 5.87
N THR A 137 -1.19 7.69 6.34
CA THR A 137 0.27 7.48 6.34
C THR A 137 0.82 7.40 4.93
N SER A 138 0.18 6.61 4.06
CA SER A 138 0.52 6.49 2.64
C SER A 138 0.52 7.85 1.94
N GLY A 139 -0.55 8.63 2.12
CA GLY A 139 -0.67 9.97 1.56
C GLY A 139 0.44 10.90 2.04
N ARG A 140 0.72 10.93 3.36
CA ARG A 140 1.81 11.72 3.92
C ARG A 140 3.17 11.36 3.32
N HIS A 141 3.47 10.07 3.16
CA HIS A 141 4.74 9.66 2.54
C HIS A 141 4.80 10.03 1.05
N GLY A 142 3.70 9.84 0.31
CA GLY A 142 3.63 10.25 -1.10
C GLY A 142 3.82 11.76 -1.28
N ASP A 143 3.21 12.58 -0.44
CA ASP A 143 3.36 14.03 -0.48
C ASP A 143 4.79 14.48 -0.11
N ALA A 144 5.41 13.83 0.88
CA ALA A 144 6.80 14.09 1.23
C ALA A 144 7.75 13.79 0.06
N VAL A 145 7.60 12.64 -0.60
CA VAL A 145 8.44 12.24 -1.75
C VAL A 145 8.27 13.19 -2.93
N LYS A 146 7.04 13.65 -3.23
CA LYS A 146 6.78 14.64 -4.27
C LYS A 146 7.51 15.96 -4.03
N GLY A 147 7.70 16.33 -2.77
CA GLY A 147 8.42 17.54 -2.36
C GLY A 147 9.95 17.43 -2.37
N LEU A 148 10.54 16.26 -2.68
CA LEU A 148 11.99 16.09 -2.72
C LEU A 148 12.55 16.45 -4.10
N ASP A 149 13.59 17.29 -4.12
CA ASP A 149 14.14 17.87 -5.35
C ASP A 149 15.44 17.22 -5.85
N THR A 150 15.88 16.13 -5.22
CA THR A 150 17.12 15.44 -5.61
C THR A 150 16.95 13.92 -5.61
N PHE A 151 17.64 13.23 -6.52
CA PHE A 151 17.68 11.76 -6.56
C PHE A 151 18.20 11.17 -5.25
N GLU A 152 19.19 11.81 -4.63
CA GLU A 152 19.76 11.36 -3.35
C GLU A 152 18.73 11.44 -2.23
N ALA A 153 18.01 12.56 -2.10
CA ALA A 153 16.97 12.70 -1.09
C ALA A 153 15.82 11.70 -1.31
N ILE A 154 15.40 11.49 -2.56
CA ILE A 154 14.36 10.50 -2.90
C ILE A 154 14.82 9.09 -2.54
N ALA A 155 16.06 8.72 -2.89
CA ALA A 155 16.62 7.40 -2.61
C ALA A 155 16.81 7.15 -1.11
N ALA A 156 17.12 8.20 -0.33
CA ALA A 156 17.34 8.13 1.10
C ALA A 156 16.05 8.21 1.94
N TYR A 157 14.90 8.47 1.32
CA TYR A 157 13.64 8.65 2.05
C TYR A 157 13.16 7.35 2.70
N ASP A 158 13.14 7.33 4.03
CA ASP A 158 12.63 6.20 4.81
C ASP A 158 11.10 6.26 4.94
N TYR A 159 10.44 5.53 4.04
CA TYR A 159 8.99 5.35 4.07
C TYR A 159 8.54 4.16 4.94
N SER A 160 9.43 3.50 5.69
CA SER A 160 9.07 2.33 6.52
C SER A 160 8.46 2.69 7.88
N THR A 161 8.48 3.98 8.24
CA THR A 161 8.10 4.46 9.58
C THR A 161 6.68 5.02 9.62
N GLY A 162 6.11 5.07 10.83
CA GLY A 162 4.82 5.74 11.07
C GLY A 162 3.57 4.96 10.60
N TRP A 163 3.73 3.74 10.09
CA TRP A 163 2.61 2.86 9.78
C TRP A 163 2.00 2.26 11.04
N THR A 164 0.68 2.12 11.03
CA THR A 164 -0.01 1.17 11.92
C THR A 164 0.10 -0.24 11.34
N VAL A 165 -0.05 -1.24 12.23
CA VAL A 165 0.06 -2.70 12.02
C VAL A 165 1.40 -3.22 11.52
#